data_AF-A0A285BLI9-F1
#
_entry.id   AF-A0A285BLI9-F1
#
_cell.length_a   1.000
_cell.length_b   1.000
_cell.length_c   1.000
_cell.angle_alpha   90.00
_cell.angle_beta   90.00
_cell.angle_gamma   90.00
#
_symmetry.space_group_name_H-M   'P 1'
#
loop_
_entity.id
_entity.type
_entity.pdbx_description
1 polymer ?
#
loop_
_entity_poly.entity_id
_entity_poly.type
_entity_poly.pdbx_seq_one_letter_code
_entity_poly.pdbx_strand_id
1 'polypeptide(L)'
;MTTVNALCAADGVVCLGTRNLARELRDEQAKRVTSQTATTKMSFLDEDNVEMNFVKGKWQKLRFHAPETLEPLLRRYFEDVQVTDLSGSNIKATCRHPIALPKEEYEKAFEEEFNMPHPNGFRHDRHLELVGNLIKLTVERNESLAN
;
A
#
# COMPACT_ATOMS: atom_id res chain seq x y z
N MET A 1 1.19 5.00 0.12
CA MET A 1 1.58 4.98 1.56
C MET A 1 1.65 6.38 2.16
N THR A 2 2.05 7.41 1.42
CA THR A 2 2.09 8.81 1.89
C THR A 2 0.80 9.27 2.58
N THR A 3 -0.37 9.04 1.97
CA THR A 3 -1.69 9.35 2.57
C THR A 3 -1.91 8.68 3.93
N VAL A 4 -1.53 7.40 4.06
CA VAL A 4 -1.68 6.65 5.32
C VAL A 4 -0.72 7.18 6.39
N ASN A 5 0.52 7.49 6.00
CA ASN A 5 1.47 8.17 6.89
C ASN A 5 0.93 9.53 7.36
N ALA A 6 0.37 10.34 6.45
CA ALA A 6 -0.15 11.67 6.76
C ALA A 6 -1.32 11.61 7.75
N LEU A 7 -2.24 10.67 7.54
CA LEU A 7 -3.44 10.49 8.38
C LEU A 7 -3.18 9.76 9.70
N CYS A 8 -2.00 9.17 9.88
CA CYS A 8 -1.64 8.51 11.13
C CYS A 8 -1.44 9.54 12.25
N ALA A 9 -1.95 9.28 13.46
CA ALA A 9 -1.57 10.10 14.61
C ALA A 9 -0.06 9.97 14.91
N ALA A 10 0.50 10.94 15.64
CA ALA A 10 1.91 10.92 16.06
C ALA A 10 2.28 9.65 16.84
N ASP A 11 1.41 9.25 17.76
CA ASP A 11 1.45 8.02 18.56
C ASP A 11 0.63 6.88 17.94
N GLY A 12 0.15 7.08 16.70
CA GLY A 12 -0.69 6.14 16.00
C GLY A 12 0.05 4.89 15.55
N VAL A 13 -0.72 3.84 15.31
CA VAL A 13 -0.23 2.54 14.82
C VAL A 13 -0.95 2.18 13.53
N VAL A 14 -0.18 1.88 12.49
CA VAL A 14 -0.69 1.37 11.21
C VAL A 14 -0.40 -0.12 11.13
N CYS A 15 -1.46 -0.92 11.00
CA CYS A 15 -1.37 -2.36 10.77
C CYS A 15 -1.82 -2.69 9.35
N LEU A 16 -0.99 -3.40 8.58
CA LEU A 16 -1.32 -3.81 7.21
C LEU A 16 -0.93 -5.26 6.94
N GLY A 17 -1.62 -5.86 5.98
CA GLY A 17 -1.31 -7.19 5.47
C GLY A 17 -1.27 -7.18 3.95
N THR A 18 -0.23 -7.75 3.36
CA THR A 18 -0.07 -7.89 1.91
C THR A 18 0.29 -9.33 1.54
N ARG A 19 0.29 -9.67 0.24
CA ARG A 19 0.56 -11.04 -0.22
C ARG A 19 2.01 -11.42 -0.01
N ASN A 20 2.19 -12.66 0.46
CA ASN A 20 3.51 -13.24 0.71
C ASN A 20 4.09 -13.86 -0.58
N LEU A 21 5.21 -13.32 -1.06
CA LEU A 21 5.92 -13.81 -2.24
C LEU A 21 6.38 -15.27 -2.07
N ALA A 22 6.90 -15.63 -0.89
CA ALA A 22 7.38 -16.98 -0.65
C ALA A 22 6.27 -18.03 -0.75
N ARG A 23 5.02 -17.64 -0.50
CA ARG A 23 3.87 -18.53 -0.69
C ARG A 23 3.55 -18.72 -2.17
N GLU A 24 3.49 -17.64 -2.94
CA GLU A 24 3.16 -17.71 -4.37
C GLU A 24 4.20 -18.52 -5.13
N LEU A 25 5.50 -18.29 -4.86
CA LEU A 25 6.58 -19.07 -5.47
C LEU A 25 6.47 -20.57 -5.15
N ARG A 26 6.05 -20.94 -3.93
CA ARG A 26 5.81 -22.35 -3.57
C ARG A 26 4.63 -22.94 -4.35
N ASP A 27 3.55 -22.18 -4.53
CA ASP A 27 2.38 -22.65 -5.26
C ASP A 27 2.67 -22.79 -6.77
N GLU A 28 3.45 -21.87 -7.35
CA GLU A 28 3.96 -21.94 -8.72
C GLU A 28 4.86 -23.17 -8.93
N GLN A 29 5.86 -23.36 -8.07
CA GLN A 29 6.78 -24.51 -8.12
C GLN A 29 6.05 -25.85 -7.95
N ALA A 30 5.03 -25.89 -7.10
CA ALA A 30 4.21 -27.07 -6.89
C ALA A 30 3.34 -27.42 -8.12
N LYS A 31 3.34 -26.58 -9.17
CA LYS A 31 2.46 -26.69 -10.35
C LYS A 31 1.00 -26.92 -9.96
N ARG A 32 0.59 -26.40 -8.80
CA ARG A 32 -0.75 -26.61 -8.26
C ARG A 32 -1.72 -25.76 -9.06
N VAL A 33 -2.25 -26.34 -10.13
CA VAL A 33 -3.54 -25.95 -10.67
C VAL A 33 -4.54 -26.15 -9.54
N THR A 34 -4.91 -25.08 -8.84
CA THR A 34 -5.95 -25.12 -7.82
C THR A 34 -7.31 -25.21 -8.50
N SER A 35 -7.59 -26.36 -9.12
CA SER A 35 -8.92 -26.71 -9.62
C SER A 35 -9.77 -27.18 -8.44
N GLN A 36 -10.12 -26.25 -7.55
CA GLN A 36 -11.16 -26.53 -6.55
C GLN A 36 -12.53 -26.03 -6.99
N THR A 37 -12.61 -25.23 -8.06
CA THR A 37 -13.89 -24.82 -8.67
C THR A 37 -13.65 -24.31 -10.08
N ALA A 38 -13.67 -25.18 -11.10
CA ALA A 38 -13.89 -24.87 -12.52
C ALA A 38 -13.15 -23.67 -13.18
N THR A 39 -12.08 -23.14 -12.59
CA THR A 39 -11.26 -22.07 -13.17
C THR A 39 -9.79 -22.43 -13.04
N THR A 40 -9.17 -22.70 -14.19
CA THR A 40 -7.71 -22.76 -14.31
C THR A 40 -7.17 -21.37 -14.01
N LYS A 41 -6.63 -21.16 -12.80
CA LYS A 41 -5.89 -19.94 -12.48
C LYS A 41 -4.47 -20.09 -13.06
N MET A 42 -4.17 -19.33 -14.09
CA MET A 42 -2.82 -19.20 -14.65
C MET A 42 -2.31 -17.82 -14.23
N SER A 43 -1.42 -17.80 -13.24
CA SER A 43 -0.77 -16.60 -12.74
C SER A 43 0.72 -16.67 -13.01
N PHE A 44 1.28 -15.57 -13.52
CA PHE A 44 2.72 -15.41 -13.69
C PHE A 44 3.11 -14.11 -12.98
N LEU A 45 4.18 -14.18 -12.21
CA LEU A 45 4.84 -13.02 -11.64
C LEU A 45 5.77 -12.42 -12.70
N ASP A 46 5.75 -11.11 -12.85
CA ASP A 46 6.79 -10.41 -13.61
C ASP A 46 8.09 -10.27 -12.79
N GLU A 47 9.10 -9.63 -13.38
CA GLU A 47 10.41 -9.38 -12.76
C GLU A 47 10.33 -8.56 -11.46
N ASP A 48 9.23 -7.81 -11.27
CA ASP A 48 8.96 -6.98 -10.09
C ASP A 48 8.11 -7.67 -9.02
N ASN A 49 7.83 -8.97 -9.19
CA ASN A 49 6.92 -9.78 -8.39
C ASN A 49 5.48 -9.28 -8.42
N VAL A 50 5.01 -8.87 -9.60
CA VAL A 50 3.65 -8.44 -9.82
C VAL A 50 2.88 -9.45 -10.66
N GLU A 51 1.67 -9.75 -10.22
CA GLU A 51 0.68 -10.53 -10.95
C GLU A 51 -0.40 -9.59 -11.53
N MET A 52 -0.74 -9.79 -12.81
CA MET A 52 -1.89 -9.14 -13.44
C MET A 52 -3.01 -10.15 -13.63
N ASN A 53 -4.18 -9.87 -13.05
CA ASN A 53 -5.35 -10.74 -13.13
C ASN A 53 -6.56 -9.99 -13.68
N PHE A 54 -7.37 -10.67 -14.48
CA PHE A 54 -8.68 -10.17 -14.88
C PHE A 54 -9.77 -10.87 -14.08
N VAL A 55 -10.37 -10.15 -13.13
CA VAL A 55 -11.38 -10.70 -12.21
C VAL A 55 -12.66 -9.88 -12.32
N LYS A 56 -13.77 -10.54 -12.62
CA LYS A 56 -15.12 -9.93 -12.70
C LYS A 56 -15.16 -8.68 -13.59
N GLY A 57 -14.52 -8.74 -14.76
CA GLY A 57 -14.52 -7.62 -15.71
C GLY A 57 -13.53 -6.49 -15.41
N LYS A 58 -12.64 -6.67 -14.42
CA LYS A 58 -11.66 -5.65 -14.01
C LYS A 58 -10.24 -6.21 -14.01
N TRP A 59 -9.30 -5.43 -14.53
CA TRP A 59 -7.88 -5.69 -14.35
C TRP A 59 -7.46 -5.37 -12.91
N GLN A 60 -6.75 -6.29 -12.29
CA GLN A 60 -6.17 -6.15 -10.96
C GLN A 60 -4.66 -6.37 -11.10
N LYS A 61 -3.87 -5.44 -10.58
CA LYS A 61 -2.42 -5.54 -10.47
C LYS A 61 -2.10 -5.79 -8.99
N LEU A 62 -1.43 -6.90 -8.68
CA LEU A 62 -1.12 -7.29 -7.32
C LEU A 62 0.38 -7.51 -7.17
N ARG A 63 1.01 -6.75 -6.28
CA ARG A 63 2.42 -6.93 -5.94
C ARG A 63 2.56 -7.86 -4.75
N PHE A 64 3.44 -8.84 -4.88
CA PHE A 64 3.82 -9.75 -3.81
C PHE A 64 5.07 -9.24 -3.12
N HIS A 65 5.11 -9.39 -1.79
CA HIS A 65 6.22 -8.89 -0.99
C HIS A 65 6.86 -10.02 -0.19
N ALA A 66 8.17 -9.87 0.02
CA ALA A 66 8.94 -10.60 1.02
C ALA A 66 9.31 -9.60 2.14
N PRO A 67 9.72 -10.07 3.34
CA PRO A 67 10.15 -9.16 4.41
C PRO A 67 11.18 -8.14 3.94
N GLU A 68 12.13 -8.60 3.13
CA GLU A 68 13.26 -7.85 2.62
C GLU A 68 12.84 -6.76 1.62
N THR A 69 11.63 -6.86 1.04
CA THR A 69 11.09 -5.84 0.13
C THR A 69 10.02 -4.98 0.79
N LEU A 70 9.27 -5.51 1.76
CA LEU A 70 8.22 -4.78 2.45
C LEU A 70 8.79 -3.82 3.49
N GLU A 71 9.75 -4.25 4.30
CA GLU A 71 10.30 -3.43 5.37
C GLU A 71 10.97 -2.15 4.83
N PRO A 72 11.88 -2.21 3.83
CA PRO A 72 12.49 -1.00 3.29
C PRO A 72 11.47 -0.05 2.66
N LEU A 73 10.40 -0.58 2.06
CA LEU A 73 9.32 0.23 1.50
C LEU A 73 8.60 1.03 2.60
N LEU A 74 8.29 0.38 3.71
CA LEU A 74 7.56 1.01 4.82
C LEU A 74 8.44 1.95 5.65
N ARG A 75 9.75 1.66 5.77
CA ARG A 75 10.72 2.52 6.47
C ARG A 75 10.91 3.90 5.86
N ARG A 76 10.46 4.10 4.61
CA ARG A 76 10.41 5.44 3.99
C ARG A 76 9.32 6.33 4.60
N TYR A 77 8.40 5.75 5.35
CA TYR A 77 7.20 6.40 5.87
C TYR A 77 7.08 6.29 7.40
N PHE A 78 7.76 5.34 8.04
CA PHE A 78 7.63 5.09 9.47
C PHE A 78 8.99 4.70 10.04
N GLU A 79 9.30 5.18 11.25
CA GLU A 79 10.58 4.89 11.90
C GLU A 79 10.61 3.48 12.49
N ASP A 80 9.53 3.09 13.19
CA ASP A 80 9.36 1.76 13.75
C ASP A 80 8.50 0.91 12.80
N VAL A 81 9.12 -0.07 12.17
CA VAL A 81 8.45 -1.03 11.27
C VAL A 81 8.79 -2.43 11.75
N GLN A 82 7.74 -3.20 12.03
CA GLN A 82 7.85 -4.61 12.43
C GLN A 82 7.08 -5.47 11.44
N VAL A 83 7.80 -6.27 10.67
CA VAL A 83 7.22 -7.24 9.75
C VAL A 83 7.06 -8.59 10.45
N THR A 84 5.86 -9.15 10.40
CA THR A 84 5.47 -10.37 11.12
C THR A 84 4.69 -11.33 10.22
N ASP A 85 4.48 -12.56 10.72
CA ASP A 85 3.65 -13.60 10.10
C ASP A 85 4.12 -13.98 8.68
N LEU A 86 5.27 -14.64 8.60
CA LEU A 86 5.95 -14.98 7.33
C LEU A 86 5.53 -16.34 6.74
N SER A 87 4.74 -17.11 7.47
CA SER A 87 4.42 -18.50 7.13
C SER A 87 3.11 -18.66 6.36
N GLY A 88 2.22 -17.67 6.43
CA GLY A 88 0.92 -17.66 5.77
C GLY A 88 0.92 -17.14 4.33
N SER A 89 -0.29 -17.03 3.75
CA SER A 89 -0.52 -16.42 2.43
C SER A 89 -0.30 -14.90 2.42
N ASN A 90 -0.25 -14.29 3.60
CA ASN A 90 -0.04 -12.87 3.77
C ASN A 90 1.18 -12.65 4.67
N ILE A 91 1.88 -11.55 4.42
CA ILE A 91 2.88 -10.96 5.29
C ILE A 91 2.25 -9.74 5.95
N LYS A 92 2.49 -9.55 7.25
CA LYS A 92 1.89 -8.46 8.03
C LYS A 92 2.96 -7.47 8.45
N ALA A 93 2.59 -6.21 8.60
CA ALA A 93 3.46 -5.18 9.16
C ALA A 93 2.70 -4.32 10.16
N THR A 94 3.39 -3.94 11.24
CA THR A 94 2.98 -2.92 12.19
C THR A 94 3.96 -1.76 12.06
N CYS A 95 3.44 -0.55 11.84
CA CYS A 95 4.24 0.66 11.67
C CYS A 95 3.84 1.70 12.71
N ARG A 96 4.81 2.38 13.31
CA ARG A 96 4.62 3.48 14.28
C ARG A 96 5.56 4.63 13.96
N HIS A 97 5.30 5.78 14.58
CA HIS A 97 6.09 7.00 14.44
C HIS A 97 6.18 7.43 12.96
N PRO A 98 5.11 8.02 12.42
CA PRO A 98 5.10 8.47 11.03
C PRO A 98 6.20 9.50 10.80
N ILE A 99 7.03 9.29 9.78
CA ILE A 99 8.09 10.22 9.38
C ILE A 99 7.47 11.44 8.73
N ALA A 100 7.97 12.62 9.06
CA ALA A 100 7.59 13.87 8.38
C ALA A 100 8.18 13.91 6.96
N LEU A 101 7.30 13.92 5.96
CA LEU A 101 7.63 14.12 4.55
C LEU A 101 7.45 15.59 4.11
N PRO A 102 8.05 16.00 2.98
CA PRO A 102 7.78 17.29 2.37
C PRO A 102 6.30 17.54 2.11
N LYS A 103 5.86 18.79 2.21
CA LYS A 103 4.44 19.18 2.03
C LYS A 103 3.91 18.75 0.66
N GLU A 104 4.74 18.87 -0.37
CA GLU A 104 4.42 18.56 -1.76
C GLU A 104 4.08 17.07 -1.96
N GLU A 105 4.69 16.18 -1.18
CA GLU A 105 4.37 14.74 -1.19
C GLU A 105 2.96 14.49 -0.66
N TYR A 106 2.52 15.22 0.37
CA TYR A 106 1.16 15.12 0.89
C TYR A 106 0.13 15.71 -0.06
N GLU A 107 0.43 16.87 -0.65
CA GLU A 107 -0.43 17.52 -1.65
C GLU A 107 -0.72 16.57 -2.81
N LYS A 108 0.34 15.98 -3.38
CA LYS A 108 0.21 15.02 -4.46
C LYS A 108 -0.59 13.78 -4.04
N ALA A 109 -0.27 13.21 -2.88
CA ALA A 109 -0.91 11.97 -2.42
C ALA A 109 -2.40 12.17 -2.11
N PHE A 110 -2.78 13.28 -1.47
CA PHE A 110 -4.18 13.57 -1.21
C PHE A 110 -4.94 13.90 -2.48
N GLU A 111 -4.34 14.61 -3.43
CA GLU A 111 -4.96 14.93 -4.71
C GLU A 111 -5.18 13.67 -5.57
N GLU A 112 -4.28 12.69 -5.53
CA GLU A 112 -4.45 11.40 -6.21
C GLU A 112 -5.54 10.52 -5.56
N GLU A 113 -5.62 10.48 -4.23
CA GLU A 113 -6.56 9.61 -3.51
C GLU A 113 -7.98 10.20 -3.42
N PHE A 114 -8.10 11.51 -3.16
CA PHE A 114 -9.40 12.16 -2.95
C PHE A 114 -9.97 12.78 -4.23
N ASN A 115 -9.13 13.17 -5.19
CA ASN A 115 -9.56 13.75 -6.46
C ASN A 115 -9.07 12.90 -7.65
N MET A 116 -9.19 11.57 -7.51
CA MET A 116 -8.70 10.60 -8.49
C MET A 116 -9.16 10.91 -9.92
N PRO A 117 -8.25 10.88 -10.93
CA PRO A 117 -8.63 11.07 -12.31
C PRO A 117 -9.44 9.89 -12.84
N HIS A 118 -10.55 10.20 -13.51
CA HIS A 118 -11.37 9.27 -14.26
C HIS A 118 -10.79 9.01 -15.66
N PRO A 119 -11.31 8.01 -16.40
CA PRO A 119 -11.00 7.86 -17.83
C PRO A 119 -11.18 9.20 -18.56
N ASN A 120 -10.23 9.52 -19.46
CA ASN A 120 -10.10 10.81 -20.16
C ASN A 120 -9.57 11.99 -19.33
N GLY A 121 -9.06 11.74 -18.11
CA GLY A 121 -8.42 12.78 -17.28
C GLY A 121 -9.40 13.70 -16.55
N PHE A 122 -10.70 13.40 -16.60
CA PHE A 122 -11.72 14.15 -15.88
C PHE A 122 -11.58 13.96 -14.35
N ARG A 123 -11.76 15.04 -13.58
CA ARG A 123 -11.78 15.01 -12.12
C ARG A 123 -13.08 15.63 -11.61
N HIS A 124 -13.61 15.07 -10.52
CA HIS A 124 -14.79 15.62 -9.86
C HIS A 124 -14.44 16.83 -8.97
N ASP A 125 -13.21 16.90 -8.46
CA ASP A 125 -12.67 17.97 -7.60
C ASP A 125 -13.60 18.40 -6.45
N ARG A 126 -14.34 17.43 -5.90
CA ARG A 126 -15.31 17.69 -4.83
C ARG A 126 -14.67 17.81 -3.45
N HIS A 127 -13.39 17.44 -3.33
CA HIS A 127 -12.72 17.31 -2.04
C HIS A 127 -11.61 18.33 -1.84
N LEU A 128 -11.54 19.41 -2.63
CA LEU A 128 -10.49 20.43 -2.54
C LEU A 128 -10.36 21.05 -1.13
N GLU A 129 -11.49 21.42 -0.51
CA GLU A 129 -11.49 21.99 0.85
C GLU A 129 -11.04 20.96 1.89
N LEU A 130 -11.50 19.71 1.77
CA LEU A 130 -11.08 18.61 2.63
C LEU A 130 -9.57 18.38 2.53
N VAL A 131 -9.03 18.32 1.31
CA VAL A 131 -7.60 18.13 1.06
C VAL A 131 -6.79 19.26 1.69
N GLY A 132 -7.22 20.52 1.53
CA GLY A 132 -6.57 21.67 2.17
C GLY A 132 -6.51 21.55 3.70
N ASN A 133 -7.60 21.12 4.33
CA ASN A 133 -7.66 20.90 5.77
C ASN A 133 -6.76 19.75 6.22
N LEU A 134 -6.73 18.63 5.47
CA LEU A 134 -5.86 17.49 5.79
C LEU A 134 -4.38 17.84 5.72
N ILE A 135 -3.97 18.62 4.70
CA ILE A 135 -2.59 19.09 4.57
C ILE A 135 -2.20 19.95 5.78
N LYS A 136 -3.06 20.91 6.16
CA LYS A 136 -2.83 21.78 7.31
C LYS A 136 -2.62 20.97 8.59
N LEU A 137 -3.54 20.05 8.90
CA LEU A 137 -3.46 19.19 10.09
C LEU A 137 -2.20 18.31 10.08
N THR A 138 -1.79 17.82 8.91
CA THR A 138 -0.58 16.99 8.77
C THR A 138 0.69 17.80 9.05
N VAL A 139 0.76 19.04 8.55
CA VAL A 139 1.89 19.94 8.80
C VAL A 139 1.98 20.32 10.28
N GLU A 140 0.86 20.70 10.90
CA GLU A 140 0.80 21.01 12.33
C GLU A 140 1.25 19.82 13.20
N ARG A 141 0.83 18.58 12.86
CA ARG A 141 1.33 17.37 13.51
C ARG A 141 2.85 17.23 13.34
N ASN A 142 3.39 17.43 12.15
CA ASN A 142 4.83 17.27 11.90
C ASN A 142 5.67 18.32 12.63
N GLU A 143 5.17 19.55 12.75
CA GLU A 143 5.80 20.59 13.57
C GLU A 143 5.83 20.21 15.05
N SER A 144 4.77 19.56 15.56
CA SER A 144 4.73 19.06 16.94
C SER A 144 5.70 17.90 17.20
N LEU A 145 6.08 17.13 16.18
CA LEU A 145 7.03 16.02 16.27
C LEU A 145 8.50 16.49 16.24
N ALA A 146 8.76 17.69 15.69
CA ALA A 146 10.10 18.25 15.57
C ALA A 146 10.55 19.04 16.82
N ASN A 147 9.64 19.29 17.77
CA ASN A 147 9.88 19.97 19.04
C ASN A 147 10.04 18.97 20.18
#